data_AF-A0A2A9KA97-F1
#
_entry.id   AF-A0A2A9KA97-F1
#
_cell.length_a   1.000
_cell.length_b   1.000
_cell.length_c   1.000
_cell.angle_alpha   90.00
_cell.angle_beta   90.00
_cell.angle_gamma   90.00
#
_symmetry.space_group_name_H-M   'P 1'
#
loop_
_entity.id
_entity.type
_entity.pdbx_description
1 polymer ?
#
loop_
_entity_poly.entity_id
_entity_poly.type
_entity_poly.pdbx_seq_one_letter_code
_entity_poly.pdbx_strand_id
1 'polypeptide(L)'
;MRLTNMNEFDAVIARAEPIIATIVTRHRTEGQPLTWRLIHSIEGEVLAELNRADDLQPAYINLIRHSGVFNYPLNDDPVDFGESSAIACAFSMIYDAFHRVH
;
A
#
# COMPACT_ATOMS: atom_id res chain seq x y z
N MET A 1 18.07 -22.52 -11.20
CA MET A 1 17.36 -21.89 -10.07
C MET A 1 16.99 -20.48 -10.51
N ARG A 2 15.72 -20.24 -10.81
CA ARG A 2 15.24 -19.04 -11.55
C ARG A 2 15.32 -17.81 -10.63
N LEU A 3 16.05 -16.78 -11.05
CA LEU A 3 16.08 -15.43 -10.44
C LEU A 3 14.76 -14.65 -10.65
N THR A 4 13.75 -15.28 -11.24
CA THR A 4 12.47 -14.65 -11.64
C THR A 4 11.70 -14.09 -10.43
N ASN A 5 11.84 -14.69 -9.24
CA ASN A 5 11.00 -14.33 -8.10
C ASN A 5 11.28 -12.95 -7.51
N MET A 6 12.52 -12.43 -7.61
CA MET A 6 12.84 -11.09 -7.09
C MET A 6 12.30 -10.00 -8.02
N ASN A 7 12.38 -10.22 -9.34
CA ASN A 7 11.93 -9.25 -10.34
C ASN A 7 10.40 -9.10 -10.36
N GLU A 8 9.64 -10.16 -10.11
CA GLU A 8 8.17 -10.06 -10.07
C GLU A 8 7.70 -9.24 -8.86
N PHE A 9 8.33 -9.40 -7.70
CA PHE A 9 8.03 -8.55 -6.54
C PHE A 9 8.38 -7.09 -6.82
N ASP A 10 9.57 -6.83 -7.36
CA ASP A 10 10.01 -5.48 -7.71
C ASP A 10 9.09 -4.83 -8.76
N ALA A 11 8.64 -5.61 -9.75
CA ALA A 11 7.65 -5.15 -10.74
C ALA A 11 6.31 -4.78 -10.10
N VAL A 12 5.83 -5.55 -9.13
CA VAL A 12 4.62 -5.21 -8.36
C VAL A 12 4.83 -3.90 -7.60
N ILE A 13 5.97 -3.72 -6.91
CA ILE A 13 6.29 -2.49 -6.16
C ILE A 13 6.38 -1.29 -7.11
N ALA A 14 7.16 -1.40 -8.18
CA ALA A 14 7.33 -0.35 -9.18
C ALA A 14 6.00 0.03 -9.86
N ARG A 15 5.08 -0.93 -9.99
CA ARG A 15 3.72 -0.68 -10.50
C ARG A 15 2.81 -0.06 -9.46
N ALA A 16 2.91 -0.49 -8.20
CA ALA A 16 2.11 0.02 -7.09
C ALA A 16 2.45 1.47 -6.76
N GLU A 17 3.73 1.86 -6.81
CA GLU A 17 4.21 3.19 -6.43
C GLU A 17 3.46 4.36 -7.14
N PRO A 18 3.35 4.42 -8.48
CA PRO A 18 2.60 5.47 -9.16
C PRO A 18 1.08 5.37 -8.95
N ILE A 19 0.54 4.15 -8.78
CA ILE A 19 -0.90 3.93 -8.52
C ILE A 19 -1.26 4.48 -7.13
N ILE A 20 -0.47 4.12 -6.12
CA ILE A 20 -0.57 4.62 -4.75
C ILE A 20 -0.47 6.13 -4.74
N ALA A 21 0.54 6.71 -5.39
CA ALA A 21 0.70 8.17 -5.43
C ALA A 21 -0.53 8.88 -6.04
N THR A 22 -1.10 8.30 -7.11
CA THR A 22 -2.31 8.84 -7.76
C THR A 22 -3.53 8.77 -6.84
N ILE A 23 -3.76 7.61 -6.22
CA ILE A 23 -4.89 7.38 -5.32
C ILE A 23 -4.74 8.24 -4.05
N VAL A 24 -3.55 8.25 -3.45
CA VAL A 24 -3.20 9.12 -2.31
C VAL A 24 -3.48 10.58 -2.65
N THR A 25 -3.01 11.08 -3.79
CA THR A 25 -3.24 12.47 -4.19
C THR A 25 -4.73 12.77 -4.37
N ARG A 26 -5.51 11.81 -4.87
CA ARG A 26 -6.97 11.94 -5.03
C ARG A 26 -7.71 11.98 -3.70
N HIS A 27 -7.25 11.20 -2.72
CA HIS A 27 -7.84 11.10 -1.38
C HIS A 27 -7.30 12.15 -0.41
N ARG A 28 -6.12 12.71 -0.70
CA ARG A 28 -5.52 13.78 0.09
C ARG A 28 -6.41 15.01 -0.01
N THR A 29 -7.00 15.37 1.11
CA THR A 29 -7.73 16.61 1.28
C THR A 29 -6.86 17.56 2.08
N GLU A 30 -6.71 18.82 1.62
CA GLU A 30 -5.91 19.82 2.32
C GLU A 30 -6.30 19.90 3.81
N GLY A 31 -5.31 19.69 4.69
CA GLY A 31 -5.49 19.77 6.15
C GLY A 31 -5.98 18.50 6.85
N GLN A 32 -6.23 17.39 6.14
CA GLN A 32 -6.66 16.13 6.77
C GLN A 32 -5.47 15.16 6.97
N PRO A 33 -5.27 14.60 8.19
CA PRO A 33 -4.24 13.60 8.41
C PRO A 33 -4.59 12.29 7.71
N LEU A 34 -3.57 11.49 7.37
CA LEU A 34 -3.76 10.12 6.91
C LEU A 34 -4.36 9.31 8.07
N THR A 35 -5.59 8.81 7.92
CA THR A 35 -6.27 7.98 8.93
C THR A 35 -6.21 6.50 8.59
N TRP A 36 -6.38 5.63 9.59
CA TRP A 36 -6.40 4.18 9.33
C TRP A 36 -7.52 3.78 8.37
N ARG A 37 -8.70 4.39 8.50
CA ARG A 37 -9.79 4.17 7.55
C ARG A 37 -9.39 4.55 6.12
N LEU A 38 -8.62 5.62 5.96
CA LEU A 38 -8.11 6.05 4.66
C LEU A 38 -7.05 5.10 4.10
N ILE A 39 -6.08 4.67 4.91
CA ILE A 39 -5.01 3.78 4.44
C ILE A 39 -5.57 2.43 3.96
N HIS A 40 -6.58 1.89 4.65
CA HIS A 40 -7.28 0.68 4.23
C HIS A 40 -8.08 0.87 2.94
N SER A 41 -8.73 2.03 2.76
CA SER A 41 -9.43 2.37 1.52
C SER A 41 -8.48 2.42 0.33
N ILE A 42 -7.35 3.14 0.50
CA ILE A 42 -6.31 3.28 -0.54
C ILE A 42 -5.72 1.92 -0.87
N GLU A 43 -5.38 1.11 0.13
CA GLU A 43 -4.85 -0.24 -0.09
C GLU A 43 -5.82 -1.10 -0.91
N GLY A 44 -7.11 -1.11 -0.56
CA GLY A 44 -8.13 -1.85 -1.30
C GLY A 44 -8.21 -1.44 -2.76
N GLU A 45 -8.15 -0.15 -3.05
CA GLU A 45 -8.13 0.37 -4.42
C GLU A 45 -6.85 0.00 -5.17
N VAL A 46 -5.69 0.15 -4.54
CA VAL A 46 -4.38 -0.21 -5.14
C VAL A 46 -4.36 -1.69 -5.49
N LEU A 47 -4.81 -2.56 -4.58
CA LEU A 47 -4.88 -3.99 -4.83
C LEU A 47 -5.86 -4.32 -5.96
N ALA A 48 -6.99 -3.61 -6.06
CA ALA A 48 -7.93 -3.79 -7.16
C ALA A 48 -7.32 -3.37 -8.50
N GLU A 49 -6.61 -2.24 -8.56
CA GLU A 49 -5.89 -1.80 -9.76
C GLU A 49 -4.78 -2.77 -10.17
N LEU A 50 -4.00 -3.27 -9.21
CA LEU A 50 -2.96 -4.27 -9.47
C LEU A 50 -3.56 -5.59 -9.94
N ASN A 51 -4.69 -6.04 -9.39
CA ASN A 51 -5.37 -7.26 -9.86
C ASN A 51 -6.00 -7.08 -11.25
N ARG A 52 -6.27 -5.85 -11.71
CA ARG A 52 -6.66 -5.62 -13.11
C ARG A 52 -5.49 -5.73 -14.08
N ALA A 53 -4.25 -5.57 -13.60
CA ALA A 53 -3.08 -5.81 -14.40
C ALA A 53 -2.85 -7.33 -14.51
N ASP A 54 -3.33 -7.94 -15.60
CA ASP A 54 -3.16 -9.37 -15.90
C ASP A 54 -1.68 -9.81 -16.03
N ASP A 55 -0.77 -8.84 -16.10
CA ASP A 55 0.68 -9.03 -16.16
C ASP A 55 1.30 -9.44 -14.80
N LEU A 56 0.61 -9.18 -13.68
CA LEU A 56 1.14 -9.42 -12.34
C LEU A 56 0.56 -10.68 -11.71
N GLN A 57 1.45 -11.55 -11.22
CA GLN A 57 1.07 -12.77 -10.53
C GLN A 57 0.39 -12.46 -9.18
N PRO A 58 -0.82 -12.99 -8.91
CA PRO A 58 -1.61 -12.67 -7.72
C PRO A 58 -0.93 -13.09 -6.40
N ALA A 59 -0.02 -14.06 -6.46
CA ALA A 59 0.79 -14.46 -5.31
C ALA A 59 1.67 -13.31 -4.77
N TYR A 60 2.25 -12.49 -5.65
CA TYR A 60 3.08 -11.35 -5.25
C TYR A 60 2.25 -10.14 -4.85
N ILE A 61 1.09 -9.94 -5.47
CA ILE A 61 0.11 -8.94 -5.01
C ILE A 61 -0.32 -9.26 -3.56
N ASN A 62 -0.48 -10.53 -3.22
CA ASN A 62 -0.84 -10.94 -1.87
C ASN A 62 0.34 -10.82 -0.87
N LEU A 63 1.60 -10.75 -1.33
CA LEU A 63 2.77 -10.52 -0.48
C LEU A 63 2.85 -9.06 0.00
N ILE A 64 2.44 -8.10 -0.82
CA ILE A 64 2.48 -6.68 -0.45
C ILE A 64 1.28 -6.25 0.40
N ARG A 65 0.14 -6.96 0.26
CA ARG A 65 -1.08 -6.75 1.05
C ARG A 65 -0.77 -6.87 2.54
N HIS A 66 -1.44 -6.09 3.38
CA HIS A 66 -1.33 -6.29 4.81
C HIS A 66 -1.71 -7.72 5.18
N SER A 67 -0.82 -8.39 5.91
CA SER A 67 -1.15 -9.67 6.48
C SER A 67 -2.18 -9.42 7.59
N GLY A 68 -3.35 -10.06 7.52
CA GLY A 68 -4.38 -9.98 8.58
C GLY A 68 -3.91 -10.48 9.95
N VAL A 69 -2.67 -10.96 10.05
CA VAL A 69 -1.95 -11.25 11.31
C VAL A 69 -1.68 -9.96 12.10
N PHE A 70 -1.48 -8.84 11.42
CA PHE A 70 -1.36 -7.54 12.05
C PHE A 70 -2.75 -6.95 12.20
N ASN A 71 -3.25 -6.92 13.43
CA ASN A 71 -4.57 -6.38 13.76
C ASN A 71 -4.53 -4.85 13.76
N TYR A 72 -4.38 -4.26 12.57
CA TYR A 72 -4.37 -2.82 12.38
C TYR A 72 -5.72 -2.20 12.75
N PRO A 73 -5.74 -0.98 13.31
CA PRO A 73 -6.98 -0.25 13.58
C PRO A 73 -7.76 0.02 12.28
N LEU A 74 -9.09 0.07 12.35
CA LEU A 74 -9.97 0.41 11.22
C LEU A 74 -10.68 1.76 11.44
N ASN A 75 -10.19 2.56 12.39
CA ASN A 75 -10.83 3.79 12.84
C ASN A 75 -10.38 5.02 12.03
N ASP A 76 -11.03 6.15 12.25
CA ASP A 76 -10.61 7.46 11.70
C ASP A 76 -9.48 8.12 12.52
N ASP A 77 -8.80 7.35 13.39
CA ASP A 77 -7.60 7.81 14.08
C ASP A 77 -6.46 8.04 13.07
N PRO A 78 -5.59 9.04 13.28
CA PRO A 78 -4.40 9.23 12.47
C PRO A 78 -3.53 7.97 12.48
N VAL A 79 -2.98 7.64 11.33
CA VAL A 79 -2.03 6.54 11.18
C VAL A 79 -0.77 6.89 11.94
N ASP A 80 -0.53 6.11 12.99
CA ASP A 80 0.73 6.11 13.74
C ASP A 80 1.22 4.67 13.84
N PHE A 81 2.35 4.39 13.20
CA PHE A 81 2.96 3.06 13.25
C PHE A 81 3.76 2.83 14.54
N GLY A 82 4.01 3.88 15.34
CA GLY A 82 4.77 3.79 16.59
C GLY A 82 6.12 3.04 16.44
N GLU A 83 6.40 2.13 17.38
CA GLU A 83 7.55 1.20 17.36
C GLU A 83 7.23 -0.14 16.66
N SER A 84 6.21 -0.22 15.81
CA SER A 84 5.83 -1.47 15.15
C SER A 84 6.98 -2.00 14.29
N SER A 85 7.53 -3.15 14.67
CA SER A 85 8.69 -3.75 13.99
C SER A 85 8.36 -4.42 12.66
N ALA A 86 7.08 -4.57 12.33
CA ALA A 86 6.63 -5.19 11.09
C ALA A 86 5.41 -4.46 10.55
N ILE A 87 5.66 -3.67 9.50
CA ILE A 87 4.63 -2.91 8.77
C ILE A 87 4.43 -3.61 7.42
N ALA A 88 3.17 -3.67 6.96
CA ALA A 88 2.87 -4.16 5.62
C ALA A 88 3.55 -3.30 4.54
N CYS A 89 4.07 -3.92 3.49
CA CYS A 89 4.71 -3.19 2.38
C CYS A 89 3.75 -2.17 1.75
N ALA A 90 2.50 -2.54 1.52
CA ALA A 90 1.48 -1.61 1.01
C ALA A 90 1.30 -0.39 1.90
N PHE A 91 1.24 -0.57 3.23
CA PHE A 91 1.07 0.55 4.17
C PHE A 91 2.29 1.46 4.23
N SER A 92 3.49 0.87 4.23
CA SER A 92 4.72 1.65 4.18
C SER A 92 4.81 2.49 2.90
N MET A 93 4.44 1.91 1.74
CA MET A 93 4.40 2.64 0.47
C MET A 93 3.34 3.75 0.46
N ILE A 94 2.15 3.50 0.99
CA ILE A 94 1.08 4.52 1.08
C ILE A 94 1.51 5.66 1.99
N TYR A 95 2.09 5.36 3.14
CA TYR A 95 2.59 6.36 4.08
C TYR A 95 3.71 7.19 3.46
N ASP A 96 4.70 6.55 2.82
CA ASP A 96 5.80 7.24 2.14
C ASP A 96 5.26 8.14 1.01
N ALA A 97 4.34 7.64 0.18
CA ALA A 97 3.71 8.44 -0.87
C ALA A 97 2.94 9.63 -0.30
N PHE A 98 2.18 9.45 0.78
CA PHE A 98 1.45 10.53 1.44
C PHE A 98 2.38 11.61 2.00
N HIS A 99 3.53 11.22 2.56
CA HIS A 99 4.54 12.15 3.06
C HIS A 99 5.36 12.84 1.95
N ARG A 100 5.55 12.18 0.80
CA ARG A 100 6.25 12.76 -0.36
C ARG A 100 5.45 13.83 -1.09
N VAL A 101 4.13 13.66 -1.15
CA VAL A 101 3.25 14.71 -1.66
C VAL A 101 3.22 15.79 -0.57
N HIS A 102 4.09 16.79 -0.67
CA HIS A 102 4.12 17.97 0.20
C HIS A 102 3.14 19.01 -0.33
#